data_AF-T1D787-F1
#
_entry.id   AF-T1D787-F1
#
_cell.length_a   1.000
_cell.length_b   1.000
_cell.length_c   1.000
_cell.angle_alpha   90.00
_cell.angle_beta   90.00
_cell.angle_gamma   90.00
#
_symmetry.space_group_name_H-M   'P 1'
#
loop_
_entity.id
_entity.type
_entity.pdbx_description
1 polymer ?
#
loop_
_entity_poly.entity_id
_entity_poly.type
_entity_poly.pdbx_seq_one_letter_code
_entity_poly.pdbx_strand_id
1 'polypeptide(L)'
;LLDDAHAAFSVIRDQFTLAIAAKTSRELFEELATMFRGAFQQIERIGTFDDVVSGAERAVLEVPYWAWLEKKDTVREILKSHAEDYRYVWPFLRDRLHLCHALVSHSSFTITPLVPPVDAVPSFAHALRRIYMSATIADDSSITPHIRC
;
A
#
# COMPACT_ATOMS: atom_id res chain seq x y z
N LEU A 1 9.47 -29.69 -2.23
CA LEU A 1 9.59 -28.75 -1.09
C LEU A 1 9.89 -27.36 -1.64
N LEU A 2 8.87 -26.62 -2.08
CA LEU A 2 9.03 -25.30 -2.69
C LEU A 2 7.73 -24.49 -2.58
N ASP A 3 7.08 -24.56 -1.42
CA ASP A 3 5.80 -23.87 -1.14
C ASP A 3 5.78 -23.21 0.25
N ASP A 4 6.49 -23.78 1.24
CA ASP A 4 6.51 -23.25 2.61
C ASP A 4 7.18 -21.87 2.75
N ALA A 5 8.13 -21.53 1.86
CA ALA A 5 8.81 -20.23 1.90
C ALA A 5 7.92 -19.08 1.38
N HIS A 6 7.07 -19.33 0.37
CA HIS A 6 6.14 -18.32 -0.14
C HIS A 6 5.00 -18.06 0.84
N ALA A 7 4.46 -19.14 1.45
CA ALA A 7 3.45 -19.03 2.49
C ALA A 7 3.98 -18.29 3.74
N ALA A 8 5.17 -18.66 4.22
CA ALA A 8 5.80 -17.96 5.34
C ALA A 8 6.04 -16.47 5.04
N PHE A 9 6.40 -16.14 3.80
CA PHE A 9 6.66 -14.77 3.38
C PHE A 9 5.42 -13.88 3.39
N SER A 10 4.27 -14.39 2.93
CA SER A 10 2.99 -13.67 3.00
C SER A 10 2.57 -13.48 4.46
N VAL A 11 2.69 -14.53 5.27
CA VAL A 11 2.32 -14.50 6.70
C VAL A 11 3.18 -13.51 7.50
N ILE A 12 4.46 -13.39 7.17
CA ILE A 12 5.35 -12.40 7.80
C ILE A 12 4.96 -10.97 7.38
N ARG A 13 4.66 -10.74 6.10
CA ARG A 13 4.23 -9.43 5.61
C ARG A 13 2.92 -8.97 6.25
N ASP A 14 1.96 -9.88 6.37
CA ASP A 14 0.66 -9.58 6.98
C ASP A 14 0.82 -9.21 8.46
N GLN A 15 1.75 -9.85 9.18
CA GLN A 15 2.07 -9.50 10.57
C GLN A 15 2.70 -8.11 10.74
N PHE A 16 3.30 -7.56 9.69
CA PHE A 16 3.86 -6.20 9.69
C PHE A 16 2.98 -5.20 8.94
N THR A 17 1.78 -5.60 8.56
CA THR A 17 0.82 -4.73 7.86
C THR A 17 -0.24 -4.24 8.83
N LEU A 18 -0.37 -2.93 8.94
CA LEU A 18 -1.43 -2.29 9.73
C LEU A 18 -2.52 -1.83 8.77
N ALA A 19 -3.72 -2.40 8.91
CA ALA A 19 -4.89 -2.02 8.14
C ALA A 19 -5.94 -1.35 9.03
N ILE A 20 -6.20 -0.06 8.79
CA ILE A 20 -7.32 0.67 9.40
C ILE A 20 -8.56 0.44 8.53
N ALA A 21 -9.50 -0.37 9.01
CA ALA A 21 -10.74 -0.67 8.29
C ALA A 21 -11.71 0.53 8.35
N ALA A 22 -12.14 1.03 7.19
CA ALA A 22 -13.07 2.14 7.06
C ALA A 22 -14.44 1.85 7.71
N LYS A 23 -14.81 0.57 7.84
CA LYS A 23 -16.07 0.14 8.49
C LYS A 23 -16.02 0.23 10.02
N THR A 24 -14.87 -0.01 10.63
CA THR A 24 -14.72 -0.06 12.10
C THR A 24 -14.20 1.25 12.66
N SER A 25 -13.29 1.91 11.94
CA SER A 25 -12.59 3.12 12.38
C SER A 25 -12.68 4.19 11.29
N ARG A 26 -13.92 4.61 10.99
CA ARG A 26 -14.20 5.54 9.87
C ARG A 26 -13.51 6.88 10.03
N GLU A 27 -13.57 7.48 11.22
CA GLU A 27 -12.97 8.79 11.51
C GLU A 27 -11.45 8.76 11.30
N LEU A 28 -10.76 7.76 11.86
CA LEU A 28 -9.32 7.56 11.69
C LEU A 28 -8.94 7.30 10.23
N PHE A 29 -9.74 6.50 9.52
CA PHE A 29 -9.54 6.27 8.08
C PHE A 29 -9.64 7.57 7.28
N GLU A 30 -10.69 8.36 7.50
CA GLU A 30 -10.92 9.62 6.78
C GLU A 30 -9.84 10.67 7.11
N GLU A 31 -9.43 10.77 8.38
CA GLU A 31 -8.33 11.64 8.81
C GLU A 31 -7.03 11.27 8.08
N LEU A 32 -6.66 9.99 8.10
CA LEU A 32 -5.44 9.51 7.44
C LEU A 32 -5.50 9.67 5.92
N ALA A 33 -6.61 9.31 5.28
CA ALA A 33 -6.76 9.42 3.83
C ALA A 33 -6.71 10.89 3.36
N THR A 34 -7.42 11.78 4.04
CA THR A 34 -7.56 13.19 3.65
C THR A 34 -6.21 13.92 3.68
N MET A 35 -5.28 13.54 4.58
CA MET A 35 -3.93 14.10 4.59
C MET A 35 -3.19 13.93 3.25
N PHE A 36 -3.50 12.87 2.50
CA PHE A 36 -2.86 12.57 1.22
C PHE A 36 -3.63 13.08 0.00
N ARG A 37 -4.84 13.64 0.18
CA ARG A 37 -5.65 14.17 -0.92
C ARG A 37 -4.88 15.21 -1.75
N GLY A 38 -4.13 16.09 -1.08
CA GLY A 38 -3.29 17.08 -1.76
C GLY A 38 -2.18 16.45 -2.62
N ALA A 39 -1.68 15.29 -2.24
CA ALA A 39 -0.70 14.57 -3.05
C ALA A 39 -1.31 13.99 -4.32
N PHE A 40 -2.51 13.42 -4.22
CA PHE A 40 -3.26 12.95 -5.38
C PHE A 40 -3.69 14.10 -6.30
N GLN A 41 -3.92 15.30 -5.75
CA GLN A 41 -4.14 16.52 -6.55
C GLN A 41 -2.91 16.90 -7.37
N GLN A 42 -1.71 16.86 -6.78
CA GLN A 42 -0.46 17.24 -7.47
C GLN A 42 -0.10 16.31 -8.63
N ILE A 43 -0.54 15.05 -8.59
CA ILE A 43 -0.34 14.08 -9.68
C ILE A 43 -1.57 13.95 -10.59
N GLU A 44 -2.51 14.89 -10.51
CA GLU A 44 -3.73 14.94 -11.34
C GLU A 44 -4.65 13.70 -11.22
N ARG A 45 -4.65 13.03 -10.06
CA ARG A 45 -5.48 11.85 -9.75
C ARG A 45 -6.52 12.08 -8.66
N ILE A 46 -6.93 13.33 -8.45
CA ILE A 46 -7.87 13.70 -7.38
C ILE A 46 -9.26 13.05 -7.54
N GLY A 47 -9.77 12.95 -8.77
CA GLY A 47 -11.08 12.32 -9.04
C GLY A 47 -11.09 10.84 -8.64
N THR A 48 -10.10 10.08 -9.11
CA THR A 48 -9.93 8.66 -8.72
C THR A 48 -9.78 8.51 -7.20
N PHE A 49 -9.06 9.42 -6.54
CA PHE A 49 -8.93 9.38 -5.09
C PHE A 49 -10.28 9.59 -4.38
N ASP A 50 -11.04 10.61 -4.78
CA ASP A 50 -12.35 10.89 -4.21
C ASP A 50 -13.35 9.75 -4.49
N ASP A 51 -13.30 9.12 -5.67
CA ASP A 51 -14.12 7.95 -6.02
C ASP A 51 -13.76 6.71 -5.18
N VAL A 52 -12.48 6.49 -4.89
CA VAL A 52 -12.04 5.39 -4.02
C VAL A 52 -12.44 5.62 -2.57
N VAL A 53 -12.26 6.83 -2.03
CA VAL A 53 -12.60 7.16 -0.63
C VAL A 53 -14.11 7.17 -0.39
N SER A 54 -14.89 7.61 -1.38
CA SER A 54 -16.36 7.55 -1.34
C SER A 54 -16.92 6.14 -1.57
N GLY A 55 -16.11 5.23 -2.11
CA GLY A 55 -16.49 3.86 -2.44
C GLY A 55 -17.24 3.70 -3.76
N ALA A 56 -17.26 4.75 -4.60
CA ALA A 56 -17.73 4.67 -5.97
C ALA A 56 -16.84 3.75 -6.83
N GLU A 57 -15.53 3.72 -6.53
CA GLU A 57 -14.55 2.85 -7.19
C GLU A 57 -13.88 1.89 -6.20
N ARG A 58 -13.67 0.63 -6.62
CA ARG A 58 -13.01 -0.41 -5.80
C ARG A 58 -11.51 -0.55 -6.10
N ALA A 59 -10.87 0.54 -6.52
CA ALA A 59 -9.44 0.56 -6.78
C ALA A 59 -8.63 0.66 -5.47
N VAL A 60 -7.35 0.30 -5.56
CA VAL A 60 -6.36 0.50 -4.51
C VAL A 60 -5.33 1.51 -5.03
N LEU A 61 -5.12 2.58 -4.27
CA LEU A 61 -4.23 3.67 -4.60
C LEU A 61 -3.01 3.63 -3.68
N GLU A 62 -1.82 3.55 -4.26
CA GLU A 62 -0.58 3.75 -3.52
C GLU A 62 -0.34 5.25 -3.30
N VAL A 63 -0.07 5.63 -2.05
CA VAL A 63 0.31 6.99 -1.69
C VAL A 63 1.70 7.28 -2.28
N PRO A 64 1.89 8.41 -2.99
CA PRO A 64 3.20 8.77 -3.51
C PRO A 64 4.25 8.85 -2.40
N TYR A 65 5.43 8.25 -2.65
CA TYR A 65 6.47 8.10 -1.63
C TYR A 65 6.90 9.42 -0.98
N TRP A 66 7.02 10.49 -1.78
CA TRP A 66 7.38 11.83 -1.27
C TRP A 66 6.34 12.37 -0.28
N ALA A 67 5.05 12.18 -0.56
CA ALA A 67 3.97 12.63 0.31
C ALA A 67 3.92 11.82 1.59
N TRP A 68 4.13 10.50 1.47
CA TRP A 68 4.28 9.62 2.63
C TRP A 68 5.43 10.07 3.54
N LEU A 69 6.61 10.32 2.96
CA LEU A 69 7.79 10.73 3.73
C LEU A 69 7.59 12.07 4.45
N GLU A 70 6.89 13.02 3.83
CA GLU A 70 6.54 14.31 4.43
C GLU A 70 5.57 14.17 5.61
N LYS A 71 4.56 13.30 5.50
CA LYS A 71 3.49 13.14 6.50
C LYS A 71 3.72 12.03 7.52
N LYS A 72 4.76 11.20 7.37
CA LYS A 72 4.99 10.02 8.23
C LYS A 72 5.01 10.33 9.73
N ASP A 73 5.52 11.49 10.13
CA ASP A 73 5.66 11.85 11.54
C ASP A 73 4.29 12.27 12.12
N THR A 74 3.45 12.95 11.34
CA THR A 74 2.06 13.21 11.68
C THR A 74 1.26 11.90 11.78
N VAL A 75 1.39 11.02 10.80
CA VAL A 75 0.77 9.67 10.85
C VAL A 75 1.20 8.91 12.10
N ARG A 76 2.47 9.02 12.50
CA ARG A 76 2.99 8.38 13.71
C ARG A 76 2.28 8.86 14.97
N GLU A 77 2.10 10.17 15.14
CA GLU A 77 1.45 10.73 16.33
C GLU A 77 -0.04 10.38 16.38
N ILE A 78 -0.73 10.37 15.23
CA ILE A 78 -2.12 9.90 15.13
C ILE A 78 -2.20 8.44 15.59
N LEU A 79 -1.41 7.55 14.98
CA LEU A 79 -1.45 6.12 15.30
C LEU A 79 -1.01 5.79 16.73
N LYS A 80 -0.13 6.59 17.32
CA LYS A 80 0.27 6.45 18.72
C LYS A 80 -0.92 6.60 19.68
N SER A 81 -1.89 7.45 19.34
CA SER A 81 -3.13 7.63 20.11
C SER A 81 -4.05 6.40 20.02
N HIS A 82 -3.84 5.55 19.01
CA HIS A 82 -4.55 4.29 18.77
C HIS A 82 -3.65 3.06 19.01
N ALA A 83 -2.57 3.20 19.78
CA ALA A 83 -1.58 2.14 19.95
C ALA A 83 -2.16 0.85 20.56
N GLU A 84 -3.19 0.95 21.40
CA GLU A 84 -3.86 -0.20 22.01
C GLU A 84 -4.62 -1.06 20.99
N ASP A 85 -5.29 -0.41 20.02
CA ASP A 85 -6.03 -1.10 18.95
C ASP A 85 -5.08 -1.90 18.04
N TYR A 86 -3.83 -1.47 17.94
CA TYR A 86 -2.80 -2.06 17.09
C TYR A 86 -1.60 -2.62 17.89
N ARG A 87 -1.81 -3.00 19.16
CA ARG A 87 -0.72 -3.33 20.11
C ARG A 87 0.29 -4.38 19.64
N TYR A 88 -0.11 -5.27 18.73
CA TYR A 88 0.74 -6.33 18.20
C TYR A 88 1.59 -5.87 17.01
N VAL A 89 1.11 -4.91 16.20
CA VAL A 89 1.78 -4.46 14.98
C VAL A 89 2.53 -3.14 15.23
N TRP A 90 1.96 -2.27 16.05
CA TRP A 90 2.48 -0.92 16.32
C TRP A 90 3.94 -0.88 16.81
N PRO A 91 4.40 -1.76 17.74
CA PRO A 91 5.79 -1.76 18.19
C PRO A 91 6.80 -2.01 17.06
N PHE A 92 6.40 -2.69 15.99
CA PHE A 92 7.27 -2.99 14.85
C PHE A 92 7.29 -1.86 13.82
N LEU A 93 6.19 -1.12 13.70
CA LEU A 93 6.02 -0.03 12.72
C LEU A 93 6.46 1.34 13.21
N ARG A 94 6.28 1.66 14.50
CA ARG A 94 6.44 3.03 15.04
C ARG A 94 7.77 3.73 14.72
N ASP A 95 8.85 2.95 14.62
CA ASP A 95 10.21 3.44 14.37
C ASP A 95 10.65 3.22 12.90
N ARG A 96 9.81 2.57 12.09
CA ARG A 96 10.13 2.09 10.73
C ARG A 96 9.16 2.56 9.64
N LEU A 97 8.30 3.54 9.92
CA LEU A 97 7.39 4.11 8.92
C LEU A 97 8.09 4.62 7.66
N HIS A 98 9.35 5.04 7.76
CA HIS A 98 10.18 5.46 6.62
C HIS A 98 10.50 4.33 5.62
N LEU A 99 10.37 3.07 6.04
CA LEU A 99 10.53 1.86 5.22
C LEU A 99 9.18 1.30 4.75
N CYS A 100 8.08 1.99 5.07
CA CYS A 100 6.73 1.59 4.70
C CYS A 100 6.18 2.48 3.58
N HIS A 101 5.14 1.99 2.92
CA HIS A 101 4.25 2.78 2.08
C HIS A 101 2.83 2.66 2.61
N ALA A 102 1.98 3.58 2.17
CA ALA A 102 0.56 3.58 2.47
C ALA A 102 -0.25 3.28 1.21
N LEU A 103 -1.31 2.51 1.38
CA LEU A 103 -2.29 2.16 0.37
C LEU A 103 -3.66 2.63 0.84
N VAL A 104 -4.43 3.22 -0.05
CA VAL A 104 -5.79 3.68 0.20
C VAL A 104 -6.73 2.86 -0.68
N SER A 105 -7.73 2.25 -0.06
CA SER A 105 -8.83 1.56 -0.74
C SER A 105 -10.16 2.01 -0.14
N HIS A 106 -11.27 1.70 -0.81
CA HIS A 106 -12.59 2.01 -0.26
C HIS A 106 -12.85 1.38 1.12
N SER A 107 -12.18 0.25 1.43
CA SER A 107 -12.39 -0.54 2.63
C SER A 107 -11.38 -0.27 3.74
N SER A 108 -10.19 0.24 3.41
CA SER A 108 -9.13 0.42 4.40
C SER A 108 -8.02 1.36 3.95
N PHE A 109 -7.36 1.96 4.95
CA PHE A 109 -6.06 2.59 4.82
C PHE A 109 -5.01 1.60 5.36
N THR A 110 -4.04 1.22 4.55
CA THR A 110 -3.10 0.14 4.87
C THR A 110 -1.67 0.66 4.85
N ILE A 111 -0.91 0.41 5.92
CA ILE A 111 0.51 0.71 6.02
C ILE A 111 1.26 -0.61 6.00
N THR A 112 2.16 -0.78 5.03
CA THR A 112 2.93 -2.03 4.88
C THR A 112 4.39 -1.74 4.46
N PRO A 113 5.37 -2.57 4.85
CA PRO A 113 6.77 -2.38 4.49
C PRO A 113 7.02 -2.53 2.97
N LEU A 114 7.87 -1.67 2.39
CA LEU A 114 8.27 -1.71 0.95
C LEU A 114 8.98 -3.01 0.59
N VAL A 115 9.80 -3.51 1.51
CA VAL A 115 10.52 -4.76 1.39
C VAL A 115 10.06 -5.59 2.57
N PRO A 116 9.38 -6.72 2.36
CA PRO A 116 9.12 -7.65 3.46
C PRO A 116 10.51 -8.04 3.99
N PRO A 117 10.75 -8.04 5.31
CA PRO A 117 12.10 -8.16 5.86
C PRO A 117 12.69 -9.54 5.54
N VAL A 118 13.26 -9.69 4.35
CA VAL A 118 14.04 -10.86 3.90
C VAL A 118 15.37 -10.94 4.64
N ASP A 119 15.88 -9.81 5.12
CA ASP A 119 17.14 -9.72 5.88
C ASP A 119 16.99 -10.16 7.35
N ALA A 120 15.76 -10.31 7.86
CA ALA A 120 15.52 -10.88 9.19
C ALA A 120 15.52 -12.42 9.17
N VAL A 121 15.68 -13.04 7.99
CA VAL A 121 15.74 -14.49 7.82
C VAL A 121 17.13 -14.87 7.28
N PRO A 122 18.05 -15.41 8.12
CA PRO A 122 19.42 -15.73 7.70
C PRO A 122 19.49 -16.76 6.55
N SER A 123 18.39 -17.42 6.22
CA SER A 123 18.26 -18.39 5.12
C SER A 123 18.21 -17.76 3.71
N PHE A 124 18.06 -16.44 3.58
CA PHE A 124 17.84 -15.76 2.28
C PHE A 124 19.06 -15.03 1.70
N ALA A 125 20.24 -15.12 2.32
CA ALA A 125 21.47 -14.46 1.85
C ALA A 125 21.97 -14.91 0.45
N HIS A 126 21.34 -15.90 -0.20
CA HIS A 126 21.81 -16.50 -1.47
C HIS A 126 20.84 -16.44 -2.66
N ALA A 127 19.73 -15.71 -2.62
CA ALA A 127 18.80 -15.65 -3.76
C ALA A 127 19.12 -14.48 -4.73
N LEU A 128 19.82 -14.78 -5.82
CA LEU A 128 20.41 -13.82 -6.77
C LEU A 128 19.48 -13.30 -7.89
N ARG A 129 18.14 -13.26 -7.75
CA ARG A 129 17.28 -12.73 -8.84
C ARG A 129 16.04 -12.00 -8.33
N ARG A 130 15.94 -10.69 -8.63
CA ARG A 130 14.74 -9.86 -8.48
C ARG A 130 14.18 -9.60 -9.88
N ILE A 131 13.02 -10.18 -10.22
CA ILE A 131 12.26 -9.76 -11.40
C ILE A 131 11.08 -8.94 -10.89
N TYR A 132 11.13 -7.62 -11.13
CA TYR A 132 9.98 -6.73 -11.01
C TYR A 132 9.16 -6.91 -12.29
N MET A 133 7.94 -7.43 -12.19
CA MET A 133 7.03 -7.55 -13.31
C MET A 133 6.01 -6.40 -13.20
N SER A 134 6.18 -5.36 -14.02
CA SER A 134 5.14 -4.34 -14.24
C SER A 134 4.13 -4.89 -15.23
N ALA A 135 2.90 -5.11 -14.81
CA ALA A 135 1.82 -5.51 -15.70
C ALA A 135 1.51 -4.37 -16.69
N THR A 136 1.66 -4.70 -17.96
CA THR A 136 1.47 -3.87 -19.15
C THR A 136 0.02 -3.39 -19.28
N ILE A 137 -0.16 -2.13 -19.68
CA ILE A 137 -1.43 -1.55 -20.09
C ILE A 137 -2.01 -2.35 -21.27
N ALA A 138 -3.30 -2.67 -21.22
CA ALA A 138 -4.06 -3.21 -22.33
C ALA A 138 -4.19 -2.16 -23.44
N ASP A 139 -3.82 -2.51 -24.67
CA ASP A 139 -4.33 -1.85 -25.86
C ASP A 139 -4.77 -2.92 -26.87
N ASP A 140 -6.09 -3.02 -27.00
CA ASP A 140 -6.77 -3.87 -27.96
C ASP A 140 -6.97 -3.04 -29.23
N SER A 141 -6.08 -3.16 -30.20
CA SER A 141 -6.29 -2.62 -31.55
C SER A 141 -6.31 -3.78 -32.55
N SER A 142 -7.51 -4.27 -32.82
CA SER A 142 -7.80 -5.18 -33.93
C SER A 142 -7.55 -4.49 -35.26
N ILE A 143 -6.37 -4.71 -35.85
CA ILE A 143 -6.05 -4.26 -37.21
C ILE A 143 -6.50 -5.33 -38.22
N THR A 144 -7.62 -5.10 -38.90
CA THR A 144 -7.97 -5.85 -40.12
C THR A 144 -7.49 -5.09 -41.35
N PRO A 145 -6.61 -5.66 -42.20
CA PRO A 145 -6.20 -5.00 -43.42
C PRO A 145 -7.27 -5.24 -44.50
N HIS A 146 -8.11 -4.23 -44.75
CA HIS A 146 -8.95 -4.20 -45.95
C HIS A 146 -8.20 -3.40 -47.02
N ILE A 147 -7.55 -4.12 -47.95
CA ILE A 147 -6.85 -3.53 -49.09
C ILE A 147 -7.80 -3.61 -50.29
N ARG A 148 -8.18 -2.47 -50.87
CA ARG A 148 -8.75 -2.37 -52.22
C ARG A 148 -8.08 -1.24 -52.98
N CYS A 149 -7.89 -1.54 -54.28
CA CYS A 149 -7.34 -0.77 -55.38
C CYS A 149 -5.83 -0.86 -55.56
#